data_AF-A0A9P6YTW3-F1
#
_entry.id   AF-A0A9P6YTW3-F1
#
_cell.length_a   1.000
_cell.length_b   1.000
_cell.length_c   1.000
_cell.angle_alpha   90.00
_cell.angle_beta   90.00
_cell.angle_gamma   90.00
#
_symmetry.space_group_name_H-M   'P 1'
#
loop_
_entity.id
_entity.type
_entity.pdbx_description
1 polymer ?
#
loop_
_entity_poly.entity_id
_entity_poly.type
_entity_poly.pdbx_seq_one_letter_code
_entity_poly.pdbx_strand_id
1 'polypeptide(L)'
;MSLPKIYDTTFAYLGVPFKPGGYLDSEELIQRNTHKALAKMNMLSSIGVIPSGFSKLLCTRFYPHIVRPQLEYSLAINRFTVHQLHALEEAQNSCIRKINGTRGKASTKVMLHMSSQYITSIVPLSFSTFT
;
A
#
# COMPACT_ATOMS: atom_id res chain seq x y z
N MET A 1 -39.84 16.83 -14.80
CA MET A 1 -39.11 16.34 -13.60
C MET A 1 -37.97 15.46 -14.10
N SER A 2 -36.78 16.03 -14.25
CA SER A 2 -35.60 15.35 -14.78
C SER A 2 -34.93 14.53 -13.68
N LEU A 3 -34.76 13.23 -13.90
CA LEU A 3 -33.94 12.37 -13.05
C LEU A 3 -32.47 12.84 -13.08
N PRO A 4 -31.74 12.79 -11.95
CA PRO A 4 -30.32 13.10 -11.96
C PRO A 4 -29.58 11.99 -12.71
N LYS A 5 -28.99 12.34 -13.87
CA LYS A 5 -28.00 11.48 -14.52
C LYS A 5 -26.70 11.62 -13.74
N ILE A 6 -26.46 10.69 -12.81
CA ILE A 6 -25.14 10.49 -12.23
C ILE A 6 -24.29 9.90 -13.36
N TYR A 7 -23.49 10.73 -14.01
CA TYR A 7 -22.38 10.24 -14.81
C TYR A 7 -21.37 9.65 -13.81
N ASP A 8 -21.13 8.35 -13.85
CA ASP A 8 -19.84 7.87 -13.35
C ASP A 8 -18.80 8.36 -14.36
N THR A 9 -18.14 9.48 -14.04
CA THR A 9 -17.15 10.12 -14.92
C THR A 9 -15.84 9.35 -15.01
N THR A 10 -15.64 8.33 -14.18
CA THR A 10 -14.35 7.63 -14.06
C THR A 10 -14.51 6.17 -14.46
N PHE A 11 -13.76 5.73 -15.48
CA PHE A 11 -13.69 4.31 -15.87
C PHE A 11 -12.43 3.65 -15.31
N ALA A 12 -12.48 2.35 -15.05
CA ALA A 12 -11.33 1.59 -14.56
C ALA A 12 -10.90 0.55 -15.59
N TYR A 13 -9.63 0.56 -15.99
CA TYR A 13 -9.03 -0.47 -16.83
C TYR A 13 -7.87 -1.13 -16.07
N LEU A 14 -7.92 -2.46 -15.91
CA LEU A 14 -6.97 -3.24 -15.07
C LEU A 14 -6.85 -2.72 -13.63
N GLY A 15 -7.89 -2.06 -13.12
CA GLY A 15 -7.88 -1.42 -11.80
C GLY A 15 -7.25 -0.03 -11.76
N VAL A 16 -6.81 0.51 -12.89
CA VAL A 16 -6.33 1.89 -13.04
C VAL A 16 -7.51 2.81 -13.37
N PRO A 17 -7.80 3.85 -12.55
CA PRO A 17 -8.89 4.79 -12.79
C PRO A 17 -8.49 5.88 -13.79
N PHE A 18 -9.41 6.21 -14.69
CA PHE A 18 -9.26 7.23 -15.71
C PHE A 18 -10.44 8.20 -15.68
N LYS A 19 -10.14 9.49 -15.64
CA LYS A 19 -11.09 10.60 -15.74
C LYS A 19 -11.62 10.75 -17.18
N PRO A 20 -12.72 11.49 -17.38
CA PRO A 20 -13.15 11.87 -18.73
C PRO A 20 -12.01 12.59 -19.43
N GLY A 21 -11.80 12.29 -20.71
CA GLY A 21 -10.64 12.76 -21.47
C GLY A 21 -9.42 11.84 -21.41
N GLY A 22 -9.52 10.68 -20.72
CA GLY A 22 -8.50 9.63 -20.75
C GLY A 22 -7.31 9.87 -19.82
N TYR A 23 -7.36 10.91 -18.98
CA TYR A 23 -6.32 11.18 -18.00
C TYR A 23 -6.41 10.23 -16.81
N LEU A 24 -5.27 9.76 -16.33
CA LEU A 24 -5.21 8.90 -15.16
C LEU A 24 -5.59 9.68 -13.89
N ASP A 25 -6.42 9.07 -13.04
CA ASP A 25 -6.76 9.62 -11.74
C ASP A 25 -5.79 9.12 -10.67
N SER A 26 -4.68 9.85 -10.48
CA SER A 26 -3.60 9.42 -9.58
C SER A 26 -4.05 9.29 -8.13
N GLU A 27 -4.99 10.15 -7.70
CA GLU A 27 -5.46 10.16 -6.33
C GLU A 27 -6.32 8.93 -6.04
N GLU A 28 -7.28 8.66 -6.94
CA GLU A 28 -8.11 7.47 -6.87
C GLU A 28 -7.28 6.19 -7.00
N LEU A 29 -6.22 6.19 -7.82
CA LEU A 29 -5.31 5.04 -7.96
C LEU A 29 -4.61 4.72 -6.64
N ILE A 30 -4.09 5.73 -5.95
CA ILE A 30 -3.42 5.56 -4.66
C ILE A 30 -4.40 5.11 -3.59
N GLN A 31 -5.58 5.72 -3.53
CA GLN A 31 -6.59 5.35 -2.55
C GLN A 31 -7.02 3.90 -2.73
N ARG A 32 -7.31 3.47 -3.97
CA ARG A 32 -7.69 2.08 -4.27
C ARG A 32 -6.59 1.09 -3.90
N ASN A 33 -5.34 1.37 -4.27
CA ASN A 33 -4.22 0.47 -4.01
C ASN A 33 -3.87 0.39 -2.52
N THR A 34 -3.91 1.52 -1.82
CA THR A 34 -3.77 1.59 -0.37
C THR A 34 -4.86 0.78 0.32
N HIS A 35 -6.12 0.96 -0.10
CA HIS A 35 -7.24 0.21 0.44
C HIS A 35 -7.08 -1.30 0.19
N LYS A 36 -6.68 -1.71 -1.02
CA LYS A 36 -6.40 -3.12 -1.35
C LYS A 36 -5.28 -3.70 -0.49
N ALA A 37 -4.18 -2.96 -0.29
CA ALA A 37 -3.07 -3.41 0.55
C ALA A 37 -3.51 -3.62 2.01
N LEU A 38 -4.23 -2.65 2.58
CA LEU A 38 -4.75 -2.73 3.94
C LEU A 38 -5.80 -3.84 4.09
N ALA A 39 -6.68 -4.02 3.10
CA ALA A 39 -7.66 -5.10 3.08
C ALA A 39 -6.97 -6.47 3.05
N LYS A 40 -5.94 -6.66 2.23
CA LYS A 40 -5.12 -7.88 2.23
C LYS A 40 -4.46 -8.12 3.58
N MET A 41 -3.88 -7.09 4.22
CA MET A 41 -3.32 -7.24 5.56
C MET A 41 -4.37 -7.59 6.62
N ASN A 42 -5.57 -7.01 6.52
CA ASN A 42 -6.67 -7.32 7.41
C ASN A 42 -7.13 -8.76 7.23
N MET A 43 -7.23 -9.24 5.99
CA MET A 43 -7.52 -10.63 5.68
C MET A 43 -6.46 -11.56 6.27
N LEU A 44 -5.17 -11.33 6.01
CA LEU A 44 -4.07 -12.11 6.60
C LEU A 44 -4.14 -12.11 8.14
N SER A 45 -4.61 -11.02 8.72
CA SER A 45 -4.78 -10.93 10.16
C SER A 45 -5.98 -11.70 10.69
N SER A 46 -7.11 -11.71 9.97
CA SER A 46 -8.31 -12.44 10.37
C SER A 46 -8.14 -13.96 10.28
N ILE A 47 -7.36 -14.45 9.31
CA ILE A 47 -7.03 -15.88 9.20
C ILE A 47 -5.85 -16.30 10.10
N GLY A 48 -5.42 -15.42 11.02
CA GLY A 48 -4.38 -15.72 12.00
C GLY A 48 -2.96 -15.73 11.45
N VAL A 49 -2.73 -15.46 10.16
CA VAL A 49 -1.38 -15.44 9.58
C VAL A 49 -0.53 -14.34 10.21
N ILE A 50 -1.12 -13.17 10.52
CA ILE A 50 -0.40 -12.00 11.01
C ILE A 50 -1.15 -11.31 12.18
N PRO A 51 -0.55 -11.05 13.35
CA PRO A 51 0.76 -11.47 13.86
C PRO A 51 0.68 -12.70 14.79
N SER A 52 -0.51 -13.24 15.05
CA SER A 52 -0.76 -14.16 16.17
C SER A 52 -0.57 -15.66 15.86
N GLY A 53 -0.69 -16.10 14.61
CA GLY A 53 -0.67 -17.52 14.26
C GLY A 53 0.61 -18.03 13.58
N PHE A 54 1.42 -17.16 12.95
CA PHE A 54 2.75 -17.53 12.45
C PHE A 54 3.88 -16.85 13.21
N SER A 55 5.09 -17.43 13.09
CA SER A 55 6.29 -16.77 13.60
C SER A 55 6.48 -15.41 12.93
N LYS A 56 7.00 -14.45 13.67
CA LYS A 56 7.28 -13.10 13.17
C LYS A 56 8.12 -13.12 11.88
N LEU A 57 9.04 -14.08 11.76
CA LEU A 57 9.86 -14.31 10.56
C LEU A 57 9.04 -14.73 9.32
N LEU A 58 8.01 -15.54 9.50
CA LEU A 58 7.13 -15.92 8.39
C LEU A 58 6.21 -14.76 7.99
N CYS A 59 5.67 -14.03 8.97
CA CYS A 59 4.86 -12.83 8.74
C CYS A 59 5.60 -11.79 7.87
N THR A 60 6.90 -11.57 8.13
CA THR A 60 7.72 -10.63 7.36
C THR A 60 8.00 -11.11 5.94
N ARG A 61 8.03 -12.42 5.68
CA ARG A 61 8.20 -13.00 4.33
C ARG A 61 6.92 -12.96 3.51
N PHE A 62 5.74 -13.08 4.12
CA PHE A 62 4.47 -12.96 3.39
C PHE A 62 4.21 -11.55 2.85
N TYR A 63 4.65 -10.53 3.58
CA TYR A 63 4.46 -9.12 3.21
C TYR A 63 4.92 -8.75 1.79
N PRO A 64 6.20 -8.99 1.39
CA PRO A 64 6.68 -8.63 0.05
C PRO A 64 5.96 -9.39 -1.07
N HIS A 65 5.43 -10.60 -0.80
CA HIS A 65 4.79 -11.41 -1.83
C HIS A 65 3.28 -11.14 -1.99
N ILE A 66 2.58 -10.75 -0.92
CA ILE A 66 1.11 -10.68 -0.94
C ILE A 66 0.60 -9.23 -0.93
N VAL A 67 1.22 -8.38 -0.11
CA VAL A 67 0.69 -7.04 0.24
C VAL A 67 1.44 -5.94 -0.49
N ARG A 68 2.78 -5.96 -0.43
CA ARG A 68 3.65 -4.99 -1.09
C ARG A 68 3.34 -4.79 -2.58
N PRO A 69 3.03 -5.84 -3.39
CA PRO A 69 2.71 -5.66 -4.81
C PRO A 69 1.49 -4.78 -5.06
N GLN A 70 0.55 -4.66 -4.10
CA GLN A 70 -0.59 -3.76 -4.24
C GLN A 70 -0.17 -2.28 -4.22
N LEU A 71 0.81 -1.93 -3.40
CA LEU A 71 1.35 -0.56 -3.31
C LEU A 71 2.29 -0.26 -4.48
N GLU A 72 3.11 -1.23 -4.87
CA GLU A 72 4.07 -1.07 -5.97
C GLU A 72 3.39 -0.96 -7.33
N TYR A 73 2.22 -1.58 -7.50
CA TYR A 73 1.45 -1.43 -8.73
C TYR A 73 1.19 0.04 -9.08
N SER A 74 0.83 0.87 -8.09
CA SER A 74 0.67 2.32 -8.32
C SER A 74 1.96 2.96 -8.82
N LEU A 75 3.10 2.64 -8.19
CA LEU A 75 4.41 3.23 -8.50
C LEU A 75 4.89 2.85 -9.90
N ALA A 76 4.52 1.65 -10.38
CA ALA A 76 4.84 1.20 -11.73
C ALA A 76 4.01 1.91 -12.81
N ILE A 77 2.81 2.39 -12.47
CA ILE A 77 1.85 2.96 -13.43
C ILE A 77 2.05 4.47 -13.62
N ASN A 78 2.39 5.22 -12.58
CA ASN A 78 2.53 6.68 -12.69
C ASN A 78 3.64 7.26 -11.78
N ARG A 79 4.10 8.47 -12.12
CA ARG A 79 4.90 9.32 -11.23
C ARG A 79 3.96 10.10 -10.32
N PHE A 80 4.24 10.07 -9.02
CA PHE A 80 3.40 10.72 -8.01
C PHE A 80 4.06 11.95 -7.41
N THR A 81 3.22 12.81 -6.83
CA THR A 81 3.67 13.93 -6.02
C THR A 81 4.21 13.46 -4.67
N VAL A 82 4.96 14.32 -3.97
CA VAL A 82 5.48 14.03 -2.63
C VAL A 82 4.35 13.67 -1.65
N HIS A 83 3.24 14.39 -1.70
CA HIS A 83 2.06 14.12 -0.86
C HIS A 83 1.50 12.70 -1.10
N GLN A 84 1.42 12.32 -2.37
CA GLN A 84 0.93 11.02 -2.78
C GLN A 84 1.87 9.87 -2.41
N LEU A 85 3.17 10.08 -2.51
CA LEU A 85 4.18 9.13 -2.02
C LEU A 85 4.07 8.96 -0.49
N HIS A 86 3.86 10.05 0.24
CA HIS A 86 3.66 9.99 1.70
C HIS A 86 2.40 9.16 2.08
N ALA A 87 1.32 9.24 1.30
CA ALA A 87 0.14 8.41 1.53
C ALA A 87 0.44 6.91 1.35
N LEU A 88 1.20 6.54 0.33
CA LEU A 88 1.66 5.16 0.12
C LEU A 88 2.60 4.69 1.23
N GLU A 89 3.51 5.57 1.68
CA GLU A 89 4.42 5.28 2.78
C GLU A 89 3.65 5.04 4.09
N GLU A 90 2.63 5.84 4.40
CA GLU A 90 1.82 5.66 5.60
C GLU A 90 1.01 4.34 5.56
N ALA A 91 0.52 3.95 4.38
CA ALA A 91 -0.11 2.66 4.16
C ALA A 91 0.86 1.49 4.43
N GLN A 92 2.07 1.56 3.88
CA GLN A 92 3.14 0.60 4.14
C GLN A 92 3.50 0.54 5.62
N ASN A 93 3.63 1.70 6.27
CA ASN A 93 3.97 1.81 7.68
C ASN A 93 2.89 1.17 8.57
N SER A 94 1.62 1.36 8.23
CA SER A 94 0.49 0.70 8.89
C SER A 94 0.58 -0.83 8.78
N CYS A 95 0.90 -1.34 7.60
CA CYS A 95 1.09 -2.78 7.37
C CYS A 95 2.25 -3.34 8.21
N ILE A 96 3.40 -2.66 8.23
CA ILE A 96 4.59 -3.07 8.99
C ILE A 96 4.30 -3.12 10.48
N ARG A 97 3.63 -2.10 11.03
CA ARG A 97 3.23 -2.09 12.45
C ARG A 97 2.34 -3.28 12.78
N LYS A 98 1.38 -3.60 11.89
CA LYS A 98 0.50 -4.74 12.05
C LYS A 98 1.24 -6.09 12.05
N ILE A 99 2.24 -6.24 11.20
CA ILE A 99 3.14 -7.42 11.19
C ILE A 99 3.88 -7.59 12.51
N ASN A 100 4.31 -6.47 13.09
CA ASN A 100 5.05 -6.48 14.33
C ASN A 100 4.16 -6.48 15.57
N GLY A 101 2.83 -6.48 15.42
CA GLY A 101 1.88 -6.41 16.53
C GLY A 101 1.90 -5.08 17.30
N THR A 102 2.45 -4.01 16.72
CA THR A 102 2.52 -2.70 17.38
C THR A 102 1.41 -1.77 16.93
N ARG A 103 1.09 -0.79 17.78
CA ARG A 103 0.06 0.22 17.55
C ARG A 103 0.67 1.63 17.59
N GLY A 104 -0.01 2.59 16.98
CA GLY A 104 0.35 4.02 17.08
C GLY A 104 1.58 4.40 16.24
N LYS A 105 2.37 5.35 16.72
CA LYS A 105 3.52 5.95 15.99
C LYS A 105 4.83 5.19 16.16
N ALA A 106 4.76 3.86 16.35
CA ALA A 106 5.97 3.04 16.51
C ALA A 106 6.87 3.14 15.26
N SER A 107 8.19 3.24 15.48
CA SER A 107 9.17 3.44 14.41
C SER A 107 9.24 2.23 13.47
N THR A 108 8.72 2.40 12.26
CA THR A 108 8.77 1.37 11.22
C THR A 108 10.17 1.19 10.66
N LYS A 109 11.01 2.23 10.69
CA LYS A 109 12.42 2.16 10.26
C LYS A 109 13.23 1.17 11.11
N VAL A 110 13.07 1.21 12.44
CA VAL A 110 13.72 0.25 13.34
C VAL A 110 13.15 -1.14 13.14
N MET A 111 11.84 -1.26 12.95
CA MET A 111 11.20 -2.56 12.68
C MET A 111 11.71 -3.19 11.39
N LEU A 112 11.83 -2.39 10.33
CA LEU A 112 12.40 -2.81 9.06
C LEU A 112 13.83 -3.26 9.27
N HIS A 113 14.67 -2.50 9.98
CA HIS A 113 16.04 -2.89 10.31
C HIS A 113 16.10 -4.23 11.06
N MET A 114 15.26 -4.42 12.09
CA MET A 114 15.19 -5.66 12.88
C MET A 114 14.62 -6.85 12.09
N SER A 115 13.82 -6.59 11.05
CA SER A 115 13.31 -7.60 10.12
C SER A 115 14.15 -7.70 8.83
N SER A 116 15.24 -6.93 8.73
CA SER A 116 15.96 -6.59 7.49
C SER A 116 16.84 -7.70 6.94
N GLN A 117 16.92 -8.87 7.56
CA GLN A 117 17.52 -9.99 6.84
C GLN A 117 16.62 -10.48 5.67
N TYR A 118 15.34 -10.08 5.60
CA TYR A 118 14.39 -10.66 4.63
C TYR A 118 13.40 -9.69 3.94
N ILE A 119 13.36 -8.39 4.27
CA ILE A 119 12.38 -7.45 3.68
C ILE A 119 13.00 -6.53 2.60
N THR A 120 14.32 -6.38 2.57
CA THR A 120 14.99 -5.47 1.62
C THR A 120 15.63 -6.23 0.47
N SER A 121 14.93 -6.31 -0.67
CA SER A 121 15.57 -6.08 -1.96
C SER A 121 14.55 -5.53 -2.96
N ILE A 122 14.98 -4.51 -3.70
CA ILE A 122 14.32 -3.85 -4.84
C ILE A 122 13.07 -3.03 -4.50
N VAL A 123 13.21 -2.03 -3.62
CA VAL A 123 12.99 -0.60 -3.89
C VAL A 123 13.63 0.08 -2.68
N PRO A 124 14.71 0.84 -2.84
CA PRO A 124 15.39 1.39 -1.69
C PRO A 124 14.43 2.28 -0.90
N LEU A 125 14.56 2.23 0.42
CA LEU A 125 14.03 3.17 1.41
C LEU A 125 14.60 4.60 1.23
N SER A 126 14.85 5.02 -0.01
CA SER A 126 15.41 6.30 -0.40
C SER A 126 14.44 7.05 -1.30
N PHE A 127 13.25 7.36 -0.79
CA PHE A 127 12.52 8.55 -1.23
C PHE A 127 12.91 9.79 -0.42
N SER A 128 13.93 9.67 0.45
CA SER A 128 14.53 10.77 1.23
C SER A 128 15.87 11.28 0.70
N THR A 129 16.24 10.98 -0.55
CA THR A 129 17.45 11.57 -1.17
C THR A 129 17.10 12.14 -2.54
N PHE A 130 16.23 13.16 -2.56
CA PHE A 130 16.17 14.16 -3.63
C PHE A 130 15.74 15.50 -3.01
N THR A 131 16.69 16.10 -2.30
CA THR A 131 17.02 17.53 -2.35
C THR A 131 18.53 17.61 -2.44
#